data_AF-A0A0L6WNP5-F1
#
_entry.id   AF-A0A0L6WNP5-F1
#
_cell.length_a   1.000
_cell.length_b   1.000
_cell.length_c   1.000
_cell.angle_alpha   90.00
_cell.angle_beta   90.00
_cell.angle_gamma   90.00
#
_symmetry.space_group_name_H-M   'P 1'
#
loop_
_entity.id
_entity.type
_entity.pdbx_description
1 polymer ?
#
loop_
_entity_poly.entity_id
_entity_poly.type
_entity_poly.pdbx_seq_one_letter_code
_entity_poly.pdbx_strand_id
1 'polypeptide(L)'
;MSSSDTNAPSIRAISIRGADWKHDKFNRNSPTANFVKWSKALEIHLSLLGLKFYAFGPLVRTPSDTAEPVAYQNWVANDDLTKAVILTALDETEYEGVDNAPSAAKLYALVKARAEGEGPVCMVTLIQEVL
;
A
#
# COMPACT_ATOMS: atom_id res chain seq x y z
N MET A 1 -26.95 16.24 -2.77
CA MET A 1 -26.70 15.10 -1.86
C MET A 1 -27.98 14.29 -1.74
N SER A 2 -27.97 13.03 -2.16
CA SER A 2 -29.14 12.18 -1.96
C SER A 2 -29.24 11.80 -0.47
N SER A 3 -30.45 11.77 0.09
CA SER A 3 -30.67 11.34 1.49
C SER A 3 -30.14 9.93 1.78
N SER A 4 -29.93 9.11 0.75
CA SER A 4 -29.40 7.75 0.88
C SER A 4 -27.91 7.76 1.19
N ASP A 5 -27.11 8.62 0.54
CA ASP A 5 -25.66 8.66 0.73
C ASP A 5 -25.28 9.13 2.15
N THR A 6 -26.08 10.03 2.75
CA THR A 6 -25.86 10.48 4.13
C THR A 6 -26.14 9.40 5.17
N ASN A 7 -27.16 8.57 4.97
CA ASN A 7 -27.60 7.58 5.97
C ASN A 7 -27.05 6.17 5.72
N ALA A 8 -26.76 5.86 4.46
CA ALA A 8 -26.32 4.55 3.98
C ALA A 8 -25.42 4.72 2.75
N PRO A 9 -24.20 5.29 2.91
CA PRO A 9 -23.27 5.44 1.81
C PRO A 9 -22.88 4.07 1.25
N SER A 10 -22.70 3.99 -0.06
CA SER A 10 -22.28 2.75 -0.74
C SER A 10 -20.91 2.26 -0.26
N ILE A 11 -20.07 3.18 0.22
CA ILE A 11 -18.80 2.88 0.88
C ILE A 11 -18.85 3.42 2.30
N ARG A 12 -18.61 2.51 3.26
CA ARG A 12 -18.54 2.85 4.69
C ARG A 12 -17.10 3.19 5.08
N ALA A 13 -16.95 4.14 5.98
CA ALA A 13 -15.68 4.39 6.64
C ALA A 13 -15.26 3.16 7.44
N ILE A 14 -14.02 2.72 7.25
CA ILE A 14 -13.40 1.67 8.05
C ILE A 14 -12.63 2.35 9.18
N SER A 15 -12.93 1.95 10.42
CA SER A 15 -12.15 2.35 11.58
C SER A 15 -11.47 1.13 12.15
N ILE A 16 -10.14 1.20 12.26
CA ILE A 16 -9.31 0.10 12.74
C ILE A 16 -8.85 0.42 14.15
N ARG A 17 -8.91 -0.58 15.04
CA ARG A 17 -8.25 -0.56 16.34
C ARG A 17 -7.16 -1.63 16.33
N GLY A 18 -5.90 -1.21 16.42
CA GLY A 18 -4.74 -2.14 16.45
C GLY A 18 -4.35 -2.69 15.07
N ALA A 19 -4.02 -1.81 14.13
CA ALA A 19 -3.53 -2.17 12.79
C ALA A 19 -2.02 -2.48 12.76
N ASP A 20 -1.47 -2.98 13.87
CA ASP A 20 -0.03 -3.15 14.00
C ASP A 20 0.46 -4.25 13.07
N TRP A 21 1.44 -3.91 12.24
CA TRP A 21 2.15 -4.89 11.43
C TRP A 21 3.03 -5.75 12.33
N LYS A 22 2.71 -7.04 12.43
CA LYS A 22 3.42 -8.01 13.31
C LYS A 22 4.37 -8.94 12.56
N HIS A 23 4.53 -8.75 11.26
CA HIS A 23 5.45 -9.51 10.45
C HIS A 23 6.75 -8.72 10.24
N ASP A 24 7.76 -9.36 9.67
CA ASP A 24 8.95 -8.65 9.24
C ASP A 24 8.57 -7.58 8.22
N LYS A 25 9.16 -6.39 8.37
CA LYS A 25 9.04 -5.30 7.40
C LYS A 25 9.77 -5.68 6.12
N PHE A 26 9.23 -5.29 4.97
CA PHE A 26 9.93 -5.51 3.70
C PHE A 26 11.06 -4.51 3.53
N ASN A 27 12.24 -5.05 3.19
CA ASN A 27 13.43 -4.33 2.80
C ASN A 27 14.06 -5.12 1.66
N ARG A 28 14.20 -4.52 0.47
CA ARG A 28 14.70 -5.22 -0.73
C ARG A 28 16.18 -5.60 -0.63
N ASN A 29 16.94 -4.86 0.18
CA ASN A 29 18.37 -5.08 0.40
C ASN A 29 18.64 -6.15 1.47
N SER A 30 17.59 -6.66 2.14
CA SER A 30 17.76 -7.73 3.12
C SER A 30 18.06 -9.07 2.43
N PRO A 31 19.05 -9.85 2.90
CA PRO A 31 19.36 -11.17 2.35
C PRO A 31 18.23 -12.20 2.54
N THR A 32 17.26 -11.91 3.42
CA THR A 32 16.07 -12.76 3.64
C THR A 32 14.81 -12.20 2.98
N ALA A 33 14.94 -11.15 2.16
CA ALA A 33 13.83 -10.50 1.48
C ALA A 33 13.10 -11.49 0.56
N ASN A 34 11.92 -11.93 0.99
CA ASN A 34 11.03 -12.71 0.16
C ASN A 34 9.77 -11.88 -0.12
N PHE A 35 9.80 -11.15 -1.22
CA PHE A 35 8.70 -10.27 -1.63
C PHE A 35 7.38 -11.03 -1.76
N VAL A 36 7.40 -12.26 -2.30
CA VAL A 36 6.18 -13.08 -2.45
C VAL A 36 5.56 -13.41 -1.09
N LYS A 37 6.38 -13.85 -0.13
CA LYS A 37 5.94 -14.16 1.24
C LYS A 37 5.41 -12.91 1.94
N TRP A 38 6.15 -11.79 1.86
CA TRP A 38 5.73 -10.52 2.44
C TRP A 38 4.42 -10.02 1.81
N SER A 39 4.33 -10.03 0.48
CA SER A 39 3.14 -9.58 -0.24
C SER A 39 1.92 -10.42 0.10
N LYS A 40 2.10 -11.73 0.34
CA LYS A 40 1.00 -12.59 0.77
C LYS A 40 0.55 -12.27 2.20
N ALA A 41 1.49 -12.02 3.11
CA ALA A 41 1.17 -11.59 4.48
C ALA A 41 0.43 -10.25 4.48
N LEU A 42 0.86 -9.30 3.63
CA LEU A 42 0.22 -8.00 3.48
C LEU A 42 -1.22 -8.14 2.95
N GLU A 43 -1.43 -8.96 1.91
CA GLU A 43 -2.77 -9.24 1.38
C GLU A 43 -3.70 -9.80 2.47
N ILE A 44 -3.22 -10.76 3.28
CA ILE A 44 -3.99 -11.35 4.39
C ILE A 44 -4.30 -10.29 5.45
N HIS A 45 -3.31 -9.49 5.84
CA HIS A 45 -3.48 -8.45 6.84
C HIS A 45 -4.52 -7.41 6.39
N LEU A 46 -4.41 -6.88 5.16
CA LEU A 46 -5.41 -5.97 4.60
C LEU A 46 -6.80 -6.62 4.49
N SER A 47 -6.88 -7.93 4.23
CA SER A 47 -8.16 -8.65 4.22
C SER A 47 -8.82 -8.66 5.59
N LEU A 48 -8.05 -8.90 6.67
CA LEU A 48 -8.55 -8.85 8.04
C LEU A 48 -9.04 -7.45 8.43
N LEU A 49 -8.43 -6.42 7.85
CA LEU A 49 -8.81 -5.02 8.07
C LEU A 49 -9.96 -4.54 7.16
N GLY A 50 -10.43 -5.36 6.22
CA GLY A 50 -11.44 -4.97 5.23
C GLY A 50 -10.93 -4.03 4.14
N LEU A 51 -9.61 -3.91 3.98
CA LEU A 51 -8.93 -2.97 3.08
C LEU A 51 -8.30 -3.62 1.84
N LYS A 52 -8.33 -4.95 1.73
CA LYS A 52 -7.67 -5.71 0.64
C LYS A 52 -7.90 -5.08 -0.74
N PHE A 53 -9.15 -4.77 -1.06
CA PHE A 53 -9.54 -4.32 -2.39
C PHE A 53 -9.16 -2.88 -2.73
N TYR A 54 -8.50 -2.14 -1.84
CA TYR A 54 -7.88 -0.84 -2.17
C TYR A 54 -6.48 -1.01 -2.76
N ALA A 55 -5.81 -2.14 -2.52
CA ALA A 55 -4.47 -2.41 -3.02
C ALA A 55 -4.38 -3.65 -3.94
N PHE A 56 -5.19 -4.68 -3.68
CA PHE A 56 -5.18 -5.95 -4.38
C PHE A 56 -6.46 -6.15 -5.20
N GLY A 57 -6.30 -6.55 -6.46
CA GLY A 57 -7.41 -6.69 -7.39
C GLY A 57 -8.44 -7.78 -7.01
N PRO A 58 -9.71 -7.62 -7.42
CA PRO A 58 -10.27 -6.45 -8.11
C PRO A 58 -10.37 -5.23 -7.19
N LEU A 59 -10.08 -4.04 -7.73
CA LEU A 59 -10.05 -2.81 -6.93
C LEU A 59 -11.46 -2.26 -6.65
N VAL A 60 -11.68 -1.69 -5.46
CA VAL A 60 -12.90 -0.94 -5.15
C VAL A 60 -12.98 0.29 -6.05
N ARG A 61 -14.10 0.44 -6.77
CA ARG A 61 -14.31 1.59 -7.64
C ARG A 61 -14.54 2.84 -6.80
N THR A 62 -13.91 3.94 -7.22
CA THR A 62 -14.13 5.27 -6.64
C THR A 62 -15.59 5.71 -6.89
N PRO A 63 -16.36 6.07 -5.85
CA PRO A 63 -17.68 6.65 -6.00
C PRO A 63 -17.63 8.01 -6.71
N SER A 64 -18.78 8.50 -7.16
CA SER A 64 -18.87 9.87 -7.69
C SER A 64 -18.85 10.88 -6.54
N ASP A 65 -17.93 11.84 -6.60
CA ASP A 65 -17.82 12.96 -5.66
C ASP A 65 -19.05 13.88 -5.63
N THR A 66 -19.80 13.94 -6.72
CA THR A 66 -21.00 14.77 -6.87
C THR A 66 -22.28 14.02 -6.54
N ALA A 67 -22.39 12.74 -6.92
CA ALA A 67 -23.58 11.93 -6.67
C ALA A 67 -23.59 11.30 -5.27
N GLU A 68 -22.43 10.86 -4.79
CA GLU A 68 -22.23 10.16 -3.51
C GLU A 68 -21.02 10.73 -2.74
N PRO A 69 -21.03 12.02 -2.36
CA PRO A 69 -19.91 12.69 -1.70
C PRO A 69 -19.45 12.03 -0.40
N VAL A 70 -20.38 11.45 0.39
CA VAL A 70 -20.02 10.77 1.65
C VAL A 70 -19.32 9.45 1.35
N ALA A 71 -19.85 8.65 0.43
CA ALA A 71 -19.15 7.44 -0.03
C ALA A 71 -17.78 7.75 -0.64
N TYR A 72 -17.66 8.84 -1.41
CA TYR A 72 -16.38 9.30 -1.97
C TYR A 72 -15.37 9.66 -0.88
N GLN A 73 -15.76 10.45 0.12
CA GLN A 73 -14.89 10.78 1.26
C GLN A 73 -14.46 9.53 2.03
N ASN A 74 -15.38 8.60 2.28
CA ASN A 74 -15.06 7.33 2.91
C ASN A 74 -14.08 6.49 2.08
N TRP A 75 -14.24 6.48 0.76
CA TRP A 75 -13.32 5.80 -0.15
C TRP A 75 -11.91 6.38 -0.06
N VAL A 76 -11.78 7.71 -0.10
CA VAL A 76 -10.48 8.41 0.03
C VAL A 76 -9.83 8.06 1.37
N ALA A 77 -10.57 8.17 2.47
CA ALA A 77 -10.06 7.85 3.79
C ALA A 77 -9.61 6.39 3.92
N ASN A 78 -10.37 5.44 3.35
CA ASN A 78 -10.01 4.03 3.36
C ASN A 78 -8.78 3.73 2.47
N ASP A 79 -8.63 4.43 1.33
CA ASP A 79 -7.45 4.30 0.47
C ASP A 79 -6.20 4.83 1.18
N ASP A 80 -6.27 6.01 1.81
CA ASP A 80 -5.18 6.58 2.61
C ASP A 80 -4.81 5.70 3.81
N LEU A 81 -5.81 5.12 4.47
CA LEU A 81 -5.59 4.15 5.54
C LEU A 81 -4.88 2.89 5.04
N THR A 82 -5.25 2.41 3.85
CA THR A 82 -4.58 1.28 3.19
C THR A 82 -3.12 1.65 2.87
N LYS A 83 -2.86 2.87 2.38
CA LYS A 83 -1.50 3.35 2.15
C LYS A 83 -0.69 3.34 3.44
N ALA A 84 -1.25 3.86 4.53
CA ALA A 84 -0.58 3.87 5.83
C ALA A 84 -0.21 2.44 6.29
N VAL A 85 -1.12 1.47 6.15
CA VAL A 85 -0.85 0.06 6.50
C VAL A 85 0.25 -0.55 5.60
N ILE A 86 0.29 -0.21 4.31
CA ILE A 86 1.38 -0.68 3.43
C ILE A 86 2.72 -0.09 3.87
N LEU A 87 2.76 1.21 4.21
CA LEU A 87 3.98 1.88 4.68
C LEU A 87 4.46 1.33 6.02
N THR A 88 3.57 0.97 6.95
CA THR A 88 4.00 0.32 8.21
C THR A 88 4.55 -1.09 7.99
N ALA A 89 4.14 -1.76 6.92
CA ALA A 89 4.67 -3.05 6.50
C ALA A 89 6.03 -2.96 5.77
N LEU A 90 6.50 -1.74 5.47
CA LEU A 90 7.79 -1.48 4.85
C LEU A 90 8.82 -0.99 5.87
N ASP A 91 10.08 -1.29 5.58
CA ASP A 91 11.20 -0.64 6.25
C ASP A 91 11.26 0.84 5.84
N GLU A 92 11.71 1.72 6.73
CA GLU A 92 11.76 3.16 6.46
C GLU A 92 12.69 3.49 5.28
N THR A 93 13.71 2.66 5.04
CA THR A 93 14.61 2.80 3.88
C THR A 93 13.89 2.59 2.54
N GLU A 94 12.72 1.97 2.52
CA GLU A 94 11.91 1.77 1.32
C GLU A 94 10.94 2.92 1.04
N TYR A 95 10.80 3.89 1.96
CA TYR A 95 9.80 4.96 1.83
C TYR A 95 10.14 5.90 0.68
N GLU A 96 11.44 6.19 0.49
CA GLU A 96 11.93 7.13 -0.51
C GLU A 96 11.49 6.71 -1.91
N GLY A 97 10.53 7.43 -2.49
CA GLY A 97 10.03 7.25 -3.84
C GLY A 97 8.89 6.23 -3.99
N VAL A 98 8.27 5.79 -2.89
CA VAL A 98 6.92 5.21 -2.90
C VAL A 98 5.91 6.00 -2.06
N ASP A 99 6.38 6.77 -1.08
CA ASP A 99 5.60 7.62 -0.17
C ASP A 99 4.60 8.58 -0.86
N ASN A 100 4.96 9.09 -2.04
CA ASN A 100 4.15 10.03 -2.82
C ASN A 100 3.13 9.35 -3.75
N ALA A 101 2.89 8.04 -3.59
CA ALA A 101 1.92 7.33 -4.42
C ALA A 101 0.49 7.91 -4.27
N PRO A 102 -0.23 8.15 -5.39
CA PRO A 102 -1.55 8.78 -5.36
C PRO A 102 -2.66 7.85 -4.87
N SER A 103 -2.40 6.54 -4.76
CA SER A 103 -3.34 5.59 -4.17
C SER A 103 -2.65 4.37 -3.58
N ALA A 104 -3.36 3.60 -2.74
CA ALA A 104 -2.84 2.36 -2.16
C ALA A 104 -2.45 1.32 -3.22
N ALA A 105 -3.27 1.17 -4.27
CA ALA A 105 -2.96 0.29 -5.40
C ALA A 105 -1.67 0.72 -6.13
N LYS A 106 -1.47 2.03 -6.32
CA LYS A 106 -0.25 2.55 -6.95
C LYS A 106 0.97 2.40 -6.04
N LEU A 107 0.80 2.61 -4.74
CA LEU A 107 1.84 2.35 -3.74
C LEU A 107 2.30 0.89 -3.81
N TYR A 108 1.36 -0.06 -3.71
CA TYR A 108 1.69 -1.48 -3.81
C TYR A 108 2.36 -1.83 -5.15
N ALA A 109 1.88 -1.26 -6.26
CA ALA A 109 2.49 -1.48 -7.57
C ALA A 109 3.94 -0.95 -7.65
N LEU A 110 4.24 0.20 -7.04
CA LEU A 110 5.61 0.74 -6.97
C LEU A 110 6.52 -0.16 -6.11
N VAL A 111 6.04 -0.61 -4.94
CA VAL A 111 6.78 -1.54 -4.08
C VAL A 111 7.07 -2.84 -4.84
N LYS A 112 6.06 -3.37 -5.54
CA LYS A 112 6.20 -4.56 -6.39
C LYS A 112 7.22 -4.33 -7.50
N ALA A 113 7.12 -3.22 -8.23
CA ALA A 113 8.06 -2.90 -9.31
C ALA A 113 9.49 -2.77 -8.80
N ARG A 114 9.70 -2.22 -7.60
CA ARG A 114 11.03 -2.14 -6.96
C ARG A 114 11.55 -3.51 -6.56
N ALA A 115 10.69 -4.36 -6.00
CA ALA A 115 11.05 -5.73 -5.65
C ALA A 115 11.37 -6.60 -6.89
N GLU A 116 10.74 -6.31 -8.04
CA GLU A 116 10.95 -7.03 -9.31
C GLU A 116 12.04 -6.41 -10.20
N GLY A 117 12.31 -5.12 -10.06
CA GLY A 117 13.09 -4.29 -10.99
C GLY A 117 14.41 -3.73 -10.46
N GLU A 118 14.73 -3.97 -9.19
CA GLU A 118 16.10 -3.83 -8.66
C GLU A 118 16.59 -5.18 -8.10
N GLY A 119 16.67 -6.21 -8.96
CA GLY A 119 17.74 -7.21 -8.78
C GLY A 119 19.10 -6.46 -8.79
N PRO A 120 20.16 -6.95 -8.13
CA PRO A 120 21.33 -6.17 -7.74
C PRO A 120 21.80 -5.21 -8.84
N VAL A 121 21.36 -3.95 -8.79
CA VAL A 121 21.84 -2.92 -9.69
C VAL A 121 23.18 -2.47 -9.14
N CYS A 122 24.22 -3.06 -9.73
CA CYS A 122 25.59 -2.55 -9.81
C CYS A 122 26.35 -2.36 -8.50
N MET A 123 27.00 -3.45 -8.06
CA MET A 123 28.45 -3.35 -7.88
C MET A 123 29.08 -2.97 -9.23
N VAL A 124 29.10 -1.68 -9.58
CA VAL A 124 30.06 -1.16 -10.54
C VAL A 124 31.32 -0.84 -9.75
N THR A 125 32.20 -1.85 -9.79
CA THR A 125 33.66 -1.77 -9.61
C THR A 125 34.21 -1.25 -8.28
N LEU A 126 34.63 -2.23 -7.46
CA LEU A 126 35.92 -2.21 -6.78
C LEU A 126 37.01 -1.43 -7.54
N ILE A 127 37.74 -0.59 -6.79
CA ILE A 127 39.20 -0.44 -6.81
C ILE A 127 39.87 -0.29 -8.19
N GLN A 128 40.19 0.96 -8.55
CA GLN A 128 41.39 1.46 -9.27
C GLN A 128 41.00 2.89 -9.70
N GLU A 129 41.50 3.95 -9.10
CA GLU A 129 42.88 4.44 -9.28
C GLU A 129 43.45 4.99 -7.95
N VAL A 130 44.25 4.16 -7.28
CA VAL A 130 45.55 4.63 -6.78
C VAL A 130 46.51 4.32 -7.91
N LEU A 131 46.83 5.33 -8.73
CA LEU A 131 48.10 5.49 -9.44
C LEU A 131 48.32 6.98 -9.66
#